data_AF-A0A2P8W827-F1
#
_entry.id   AF-A0A2P8W827-F1
#
_cell.length_a   1.000
_cell.length_b   1.000
_cell.length_c   1.000
_cell.angle_alpha   90.00
_cell.angle_beta   90.00
_cell.angle_gamma   90.00
#
_symmetry.space_group_name_H-M   'P 1'
#
loop_
_entity.id
_entity.type
_entity.pdbx_description
1 polymer ?
#
loop_
_entity_poly.entity_id
_entity_poly.type
_entity_poly.pdbx_seq_one_letter_code
_entity_poly.pdbx_strand_id
1 'polypeptide(L)' 'PILKWTSKDVYEYLVAHNLPYHPLFDKGYVTVGDWHSSRPITAADANERDTRFKGLKQECGLHLPQSPEEAASLDSSSL' A
#
# COMPACT_ATOMS: atom_id res chain seq x y z
N PRO A 1 -0.32 14.43 1.58
CA PRO A 1 -1.06 14.95 2.77
C PRO A 1 -1.01 14.00 3.98
N ILE A 2 -1.05 12.68 3.78
CA ILE A 2 -1.13 11.67 4.86
C ILE A 2 0.17 10.86 5.04
N LEU A 3 1.33 11.40 4.62
CA LEU A 3 2.60 10.66 4.58
C LEU A 3 3.04 10.13 5.96
N LYS A 4 2.74 10.87 7.04
CA LYS A 4 3.13 10.50 8.42
C LYS A 4 2.11 9.63 9.14
N TRP A 5 0.99 9.32 8.50
CA TRP A 5 -0.07 8.54 9.14
C TRP A 5 0.32 7.07 9.21
N THR A 6 0.05 6.47 10.36
CA THR A 6 0.11 5.03 10.58
C THR A 6 -1.21 4.38 10.17
N SER A 7 -1.24 3.04 10.04
CA SER A 7 -2.48 2.30 9.79
C SER A 7 -3.54 2.55 10.89
N LYS A 8 -3.09 2.83 12.12
CA LYS A 8 -3.96 3.20 13.24
C LYS A 8 -4.60 4.57 13.02
N ASP A 9 -3.82 5.57 12.59
CA ASP A 9 -4.36 6.92 12.33
C ASP A 9 -5.42 6.89 11.22
N VAL A 10 -5.19 6.07 10.18
CA VAL A 10 -6.18 5.85 9.12
C VAL A 10 -7.46 5.21 9.68
N TYR A 11 -7.34 4.19 10.52
CA TYR A 11 -8.48 3.52 11.14
C TYR A 11 -9.31 4.48 12.02
N GLU A 12 -8.64 5.23 12.90
CA GLU A 12 -9.30 6.18 13.79
C GLU A 12 -10.04 7.26 13.00
N TYR A 13 -9.45 7.75 11.90
CA TYR A 13 -10.09 8.71 11.02
C TYR A 13 -11.34 8.15 10.34
N LEU A 14 -11.27 6.93 9.80
CA LEU A 14 -12.42 6.28 9.15
C LEU A 14 -13.59 6.13 10.13
N VAL A 15 -13.32 5.69 11.37
CA VAL A 15 -14.34 5.55 12.42
C VAL A 15 -14.92 6.91 12.82
N ALA A 16 -14.08 7.91 13.09
CA ALA A 16 -14.52 9.24 13.53
C ALA A 16 -15.43 9.93 12.50
N HIS A 17 -15.22 9.64 11.21
CA HIS A 17 -15.98 10.22 10.10
C HIS A 17 -17.04 9.28 9.51
N ASN A 18 -17.30 8.13 10.15
CA ASN A 18 -18.27 7.13 9.68
C ASN A 18 -18.05 6.73 8.21
N LEU A 19 -16.78 6.57 7.82
CA LEU A 19 -16.37 6.14 6.49
C LEU A 19 -16.22 4.61 6.47
N PRO A 20 -16.78 3.91 5.47
CA PRO A 20 -16.68 2.47 5.39
C PRO A 20 -15.27 2.03 4.99
N TYR A 21 -14.82 0.90 5.54
CA TYR A 21 -13.70 0.15 4.97
C TYR A 21 -14.11 -0.55 3.67
N HIS A 22 -13.12 -0.88 2.85
CA HIS A 22 -13.36 -1.69 1.67
C HIS A 22 -13.82 -3.11 2.09
N PRO A 23 -14.87 -3.72 1.49
CA PRO A 23 -15.40 -5.02 1.91
C PRO A 23 -14.41 -6.20 1.85
N LEU A 24 -13.31 -6.06 1.11
CA LEU A 24 -12.25 -7.07 1.07
C LEU A 24 -11.37 -7.07 2.32
N PHE A 25 -11.41 -6.00 3.13
CA PHE A 25 -10.70 -5.92 4.39
C PHE A 25 -11.12 -7.07 5.33
N ASP A 26 -12.43 -7.31 5.43
CA ASP A 26 -13.00 -8.43 6.22
C ASP A 26 -12.62 -9.81 5.68
N LYS A 27 -12.11 -9.88 4.44
CA LYS A 27 -11.58 -11.09 3.81
C LYS A 27 -10.06 -11.20 3.94
N GLY A 28 -9.43 -10.34 4.74
CA GLY A 28 -7.98 -10.34 4.99
C GLY A 28 -7.15 -9.60 3.93
N TYR A 29 -7.76 -8.84 3.02
CA TYR A 29 -7.01 -8.00 2.09
C TYR A 29 -6.62 -6.68 2.76
N VAL A 30 -5.48 -6.69 3.44
CA VAL A 30 -4.88 -5.51 4.09
C VAL A 30 -4.32 -4.51 3.08
N THR A 31 -3.91 -4.97 1.90
CA THR A 31 -3.58 -4.11 0.75
C THR A 31 -4.31 -4.63 -0.49
N VAL A 32 -4.75 -3.71 -1.37
CA VAL A 32 -5.56 -4.03 -2.55
C VAL A 32 -4.94 -3.40 -3.80
N GLY A 33 -4.92 -4.17 -4.89
CA GLY A 33 -4.60 -3.73 -6.24
C GLY A 33 -5.32 -4.62 -7.26
N ASP A 34 -4.69 -4.94 -8.39
CA ASP A 34 -5.32 -5.81 -9.39
C ASP A 34 -5.59 -7.22 -8.85
N TRP A 35 -6.68 -7.82 -9.32
CA TRP A 35 -7.18 -9.11 -8.84
C TRP A 35 -6.15 -10.25 -8.97
N HIS A 36 -5.33 -10.25 -10.03
CA HIS A 36 -4.35 -11.29 -10.31
C HIS A 36 -3.00 -11.07 -9.59
N SER A 37 -2.87 -9.97 -8.85
CA SER A 37 -1.61 -9.59 -8.17
C SER A 37 -1.81 -9.18 -6.71
N SER A 38 -2.98 -9.47 -6.13
CA SER A 38 -3.33 -9.18 -4.73
C SER A 38 -4.00 -10.39 -4.09
N ARG A 39 -3.67 -10.70 -2.83
CA ARG A 39 -4.28 -11.80 -2.06
C ARG A 39 -4.50 -11.42 -0.59
N PRO A 40 -5.23 -12.22 0.20
CA PRO A 40 -5.28 -12.04 1.65
C PRO A 40 -3.90 -12.23 2.31
N ILE A 41 -3.71 -11.57 3.46
CA ILE A 41 -2.56 -11.80 4.34
C ILE A 41 -2.64 -13.18 5.01
N THR A 42 -1.47 -13.75 5.31
CA THR A 42 -1.31 -15.04 5.98
C THR A 42 -0.26 -14.92 7.09
N ALA A 43 -0.21 -15.90 8.00
CA ALA A 43 0.79 -15.93 9.07
C ALA A 43 2.24 -16.06 8.58
N ALA A 44 2.46 -16.38 7.30
CA ALA A 44 3.78 -16.48 6.69
C ALA A 44 4.30 -15.13 6.15
N ASP A 45 3.44 -14.11 6.06
CA ASP A 45 3.82 -12.80 5.55
C ASP A 45 4.54 -11.98 6.61
N ALA A 46 5.65 -11.33 6.23
CA ALA A 46 6.41 -10.47 7.13
C ALA A 46 5.86 -9.04 7.12
N ASN A 47 5.24 -8.62 6.01
CA ASN A 47 4.65 -7.30 5.82
C ASN A 47 3.30 -7.38 5.08
N GLU A 48 2.40 -6.43 5.34
CA GLU A 48 1.12 -6.29 4.64
C GLU A 48 1.27 -6.22 3.11
N ARG A 49 2.35 -5.61 2.60
CA ARG A 49 2.63 -5.47 1.15
C ARG A 49 3.13 -6.76 0.49
N ASP A 50 3.51 -7.79 1.24
CA ASP A 50 3.91 -9.09 0.67
C ASP A 50 2.75 -9.79 -0.04
N THR A 51 1.53 -9.35 0.26
CA THR A 51 0.30 -9.77 -0.41
C THR A 51 0.19 -9.25 -1.85
N ARG A 52 1.05 -8.31 -2.27
CA ARG A 52 1.11 -7.73 -3.63
C ARG A 52 2.21 -8.37 -4.45
N PHE A 53 1.99 -8.52 -5.76
CA PHE A 53 3.01 -8.99 -6.72
C PHE A 53 3.74 -10.29 -6.31
N LYS A 54 3.06 -11.17 -5.54
CA LYS A 54 3.64 -12.39 -4.95
C LYS A 54 4.86 -12.13 -4.05
N GLY A 55 4.94 -10.95 -3.43
CA GLY A 55 6.06 -10.53 -2.59
C GLY A 55 7.34 -10.16 -3.36
N LEU A 56 7.32 -10.17 -4.70
CA LEU A 56 8.52 -9.94 -5.51
C LEU A 56 8.87 -8.47 -5.71
N LYS A 57 7.87 -7.59 -5.61
CA LYS A 57 8.01 -6.15 -5.85
C LYS A 57 7.18 -5.39 -4.85
N GLN A 58 7.76 -4.30 -4.34
CA GLN A 58 7.08 -3.41 -3.41
C GLN A 58 6.31 -2.34 -4.18
N GLU A 59 6.97 -1.63 -5.11
CA GLU A 59 6.36 -0.54 -5.88
C GLU A 59 5.85 -0.97 -7.27
N CYS A 60 4.69 -0.43 -7.66
CA CYS A 60 4.14 -0.60 -9.00
C CYS A 60 4.66 0.49 -9.94
N GLY A 61 4.46 0.32 -11.25
CA GLY A 61 4.95 1.26 -12.26
C GLY A 61 4.40 2.69 -12.15
N LEU A 62 3.32 2.91 -11.38
CA LEU A 62 2.80 4.26 -11.11
C LEU A 62 3.70 5.07 -10.17
N HIS A 63 4.54 4.39 -9.40
CA HIS A 63 5.43 5.00 -8.40
C HIS A 63 6.90 4.90 -8.78
N LEU A 64 7.20 4.23 -9.90
CA LEU A 64 8.55 4.14 -10.42
C LEU A 64 8.84 5.33 -11.33
N PRO A 65 10.06 5.89 -11.27
CA PRO A 65 10.48 6.88 -12.25
C PRO A 65 10.47 6.25 -13.64
N GLN A 66 9.89 6.98 -14.60
CA GLN A 66 9.82 6.62 -16.01
C GLN A 66 11.09 7.07 -16.75
N SER A 67 11.85 8.02 -16.19
CA SER A 67 13.15 8.47 -16.71
C SER A 67 14.24 8.57 -15.64
N PRO A 68 15.52 8.60 -16.04
CA PRO A 68 16.64 8.87 -15.14
C PRO A 68 16.55 10.24 -14.44
N GLU A 69 16.01 11.27 -15.11
CA GLU A 69 15.81 12.58 -14.47
C GLU A 69 14.75 12.53 -13.37
N GLU A 70 13.68 11.77 -13.57
CA GLU A 70 12.66 11.56 -12.54
C GLU A 70 13.21 10.77 -11.36
N ALA A 71 14.09 9.78 -11.60
CA ALA A 71 14.78 9.07 -10.53
C ALA A 71 15.67 10.02 -9.72
N ALA A 72 16.47 10.87 -10.39
CA ALA A 72 17.29 11.88 -9.72
C ALA A 72 16.46 12.90 -8.94
N SER A 73 15.26 13.27 -9.45
CA SER A 73 14.33 14.13 -8.72
C SER A 73 13.76 13.46 -7.47
N LEU A 74 13.49 12.16 -7.49
CA LEU A 74 13.06 11.39 -6.32
C LEU A 74 14.19 11.29 -5.29
N ASP A 75 15.39 10.91 -5.72
CA ASP A 75 16.56 10.77 -4.84
C ASP A 75 16.91 12.09 -4.14
N SER A 76 16.75 13.22 -4.83
CA SER A 76 16.99 14.56 -4.27
C SER A 76 15.89 15.05 -3.32
N SER A 77 14.69 14.48 -3.38
CA SER A 77 13.58 14.88 -2.49
C SER A 77 13.61 14.18 -1.13
N SER A 78 14.62 13.35 -0.85
CA SER A 78 14.75 12.61 0.42
C SER A 78 13.51 11.78 0.77
N LEU A 79 12.79 11.33 -0.26
CA LEU A 79 11.71 10.34 -0.16
C LEU A 79 12.27 8.93 -0.34
#